data_AF-A0A6N8SL08-F1
#
_entry.id   AF-A0A6N8SL08-F1
#
_cell.length_a   1.000
_cell.length_b   1.000
_cell.length_c   1.000
_cell.angle_alpha   90.00
_cell.angle_beta   90.00
_cell.angle_gamma   90.00
#
_symmetry.space_group_name_H-M   'P 1'
#
loop_
_entity.id
_entity.type
_entity.pdbx_description
1 polymer ?
#
loop_
_entity_poly.entity_id
_entity_poly.type
_entity_poly.pdbx_seq_one_letter_code
_entity_poly.pdbx_strand_id
1 'polypeptide(L)' 'MKLQDFVSLEDGGYISPDQAAALNRDLSAKTLSDIAPDDRQNVLDYLLKAMEVNSVEYDIREKIDALIMDLQN' A
#
# COMPACT_ATOMS: atom_id res chain seq x y z
N MET A 1 -6.79 -6.92 5.00
CA MET A 1 -5.97 -7.50 3.93
C MET A 1 -4.52 -7.23 4.26
N LYS A 2 -3.60 -8.12 3.88
CA LYS A 2 -2.15 -7.93 4.01
C LYS A 2 -1.52 -7.74 2.63
N LEU A 3 -0.28 -7.24 2.59
CA LEU A 3 0.52 -7.09 1.36
C LEU A 3 0.49 -8.36 0.48
N GLN A 4 0.74 -9.52 1.08
CA GLN A 4 0.75 -10.80 0.37
C GLN A 4 -0.59 -11.14 -0.32
N ASP A 5 -1.71 -10.76 0.30
CA ASP A 5 -3.03 -10.98 -0.28
C ASP A 5 -3.23 -10.01 -1.45
N PHE A 6 -2.75 -8.77 -1.30
CA PHE A 6 -2.86 -7.71 -2.30
C PHE A 6 -2.09 -8.03 -3.58
N VAL A 7 -0.82 -8.45 -3.47
CA VAL A 7 0.00 -8.80 -4.65
C VAL A 7 -0.43 -10.10 -5.32
N SER A 8 -1.23 -10.91 -4.63
CA SER A 8 -1.83 -12.13 -5.20
C SER A 8 -3.21 -11.88 -5.83
N LEU A 9 -3.74 -10.65 -5.80
CA LEU A 9 -4.97 -10.33 -6.50
C LEU A 9 -4.75 -10.40 -8.01
N GLU A 10 -5.69 -11.01 -8.71
CA GLU A 10 -5.75 -10.90 -10.16
C GLU A 10 -5.99 -9.43 -10.57
N ASP A 11 -5.42 -9.04 -11.71
CA ASP A 11 -5.61 -7.69 -12.26
C ASP A 11 -7.09 -7.33 -12.32
N GLY A 12 -7.45 -6.19 -11.72
CA GLY A 12 -8.85 -5.72 -11.63
C GLY A 12 -9.64 -6.27 -10.44
N GLY A 13 -8.98 -6.94 -9.49
CA GLY A 13 -9.59 -7.36 -8.22
C GLY A 13 -10.19 -6.19 -7.43
N TYR A 14 -11.38 -6.41 -6.86
CA TYR A 14 -12.04 -5.43 -5.99
C TYR A 14 -11.50 -5.51 -4.56
N ILE A 15 -11.14 -4.35 -4.00
CA ILE A 15 -10.75 -4.18 -2.59
C ILE A 15 -11.85 -3.39 -1.89
N SER A 16 -12.47 -3.95 -0.86
CA SER A 16 -13.45 -3.25 -0.05
C SER A 16 -12.80 -2.15 0.82
N PRO A 17 -13.56 -1.15 1.31
CA PRO A 17 -13.01 -0.12 2.21
C PRO A 17 -12.30 -0.69 3.44
N ASP A 18 -12.85 -1.74 4.06
CA ASP A 18 -12.22 -2.40 5.22
C ASP A 18 -10.93 -3.12 4.84
N GLN A 19 -10.89 -3.73 3.64
CA GLN A 19 -9.68 -4.36 3.13
C GLN A 19 -8.59 -3.32 2.83
N ALA A 20 -8.96 -2.17 2.25
CA ALA A 20 -8.05 -1.06 1.99
C ALA A 20 -7.50 -0.46 3.29
N ALA A 21 -8.36 -0.20 4.29
CA ALA A 21 -7.93 0.29 5.60
C ALA A 21 -6.98 -0.69 6.31
N ALA A 22 -7.25 -2.00 6.20
CA ALA A 22 -6.37 -3.02 6.73
C ALA A 22 -5.04 -3.12 5.96
N LEU A 23 -5.07 -2.96 4.63
CA LEU A 23 -3.87 -2.94 3.80
C LEU A 23 -2.99 -1.72 4.09
N ASN A 24 -3.58 -0.54 4.24
CA ASN A 24 -2.89 0.70 4.64
C ASN A 24 -2.15 0.51 5.97
N ARG A 25 -2.82 -0.08 6.97
CA ARG A 25 -2.18 -0.42 8.26
C ARG A 25 -1.03 -1.41 8.08
N ASP A 26 -1.21 -2.46 7.30
CA ASP A 26 -0.16 -3.46 7.07
C ASP A 26 1.07 -2.84 6.38
N LEU A 27 0.86 -2.03 5.34
CA LEU A 27 1.90 -1.33 4.59
C LEU A 27 2.60 -0.26 5.42
N SER A 28 1.91 0.42 6.34
CA SER A 28 2.53 1.41 7.24
C SER A 28 3.61 0.83 8.17
N ALA A 29 3.65 -0.50 8.32
CA ALA A 29 4.64 -1.22 9.09
C ALA A 29 5.72 -1.88 8.23
N LYS A 30 5.68 -1.71 6.90
CA LYS A 30 6.63 -2.29 5.94
C LYS A 30 7.69 -1.28 5.54
N THR A 31 8.79 -1.83 5.08
CA THR A 31 9.91 -1.13 4.43
C THR A 31 10.05 -1.62 2.99
N LEU A 32 10.88 -0.93 2.20
CA LEU A 32 11.19 -1.35 0.82
C LEU A 32 11.72 -2.79 0.72
N SER A 33 12.40 -3.28 1.75
CA SER A 33 12.93 -4.65 1.80
C SER A 33 11.85 -5.71 2.01
N ASP A 34 10.67 -5.34 2.51
CA ASP A 34 9.55 -6.25 2.71
C ASP A 34 8.70 -6.45 1.44
N ILE A 35 8.97 -5.69 0.37
CA ILE A 35 8.23 -5.72 -0.89
C ILE A 35 9.15 -6.28 -1.98
N ALA A 36 8.73 -7.37 -2.61
CA ALA A 36 9.46 -7.97 -3.72
C ALA A 36 9.61 -6.96 -4.88
N PRO A 37 10.76 -6.91 -5.58
CA PRO A 37 11.00 -5.92 -6.64
C PRO A 37 9.89 -5.85 -7.69
N ASP A 38 9.35 -7.00 -8.10
CA ASP A 38 8.30 -7.11 -9.12
C ASP A 38 6.94 -6.54 -8.66
N ASP A 39 6.71 -6.46 -7.34
CA ASP A 39 5.45 -5.97 -6.76
C ASP A 39 5.49 -4.46 -6.45
N ARG A 40 6.68 -3.84 -6.47
CA ARG A 40 6.88 -2.46 -5.99
C ARG A 40 6.04 -1.44 -6.73
N GLN A 41 5.92 -1.59 -8.06
CA GLN A 41 5.11 -0.66 -8.86
C GLN A 41 3.62 -0.76 -8.48
N ASN A 42 3.10 -1.97 -8.30
CA ASN A 42 1.71 -2.19 -7.90
C ASN A 42 1.41 -1.61 -6.52
N VAL A 43 2.34 -1.78 -5.57
CA VAL A 43 2.21 -1.19 -4.23
C VAL A 43 2.30 0.33 -4.27
N LEU A 44 3.21 0.90 -5.07
CA LEU A 44 3.34 2.34 -5.24
C LEU A 44 2.05 2.95 -5.82
N ASP A 45 1.52 2.36 -6.90
CA ASP A 45 0.30 2.83 -7.56
C ASP A 45 -0.90 2.80 -6.61
N TYR A 46 -1.02 1.73 -5.81
CA TYR A 46 -2.03 1.63 -4.76
C TYR A 46 -1.88 2.74 -3.72
N LEU A 47 -0.68 2.96 -3.18
CA LEU A 47 -0.44 3.93 -2.11
C LEU A 47 -0.68 5.36 -2.58
N LEU A 48 -0.25 5.70 -3.81
CA LEU A 48 -0.55 7.00 -4.42
C LEU A 48 -2.05 7.22 -4.54
N LYS A 49 -2.79 6.19 -4.99
CA LYS A 49 -4.25 6.28 -5.09
C LYS A 49 -4.91 6.44 -3.72
N ALA A 50 -4.45 5.69 -2.72
CA ALA A 50 -4.96 5.74 -1.35
C ALA A 50 -4.77 7.13 -0.73
N MET A 51 -3.62 7.76 -0.95
CA MET A 51 -3.33 9.12 -0.51
C MET A 51 -4.17 10.16 -1.24
N GLU A 52 -4.35 10.02 -2.56
CA GLU A 52 -5.18 10.91 -3.39
C GLU A 52 -6.62 10.96 -2.89
N VAL A 53 -7.20 9.81 -2.55
CA VAL A 53 -8.60 9.70 -2.10
C VAL A 53 -8.76 9.86 -0.58
N ASN A 54 -7.68 10.19 0.15
CA ASN A 54 -7.65 10.31 1.61
C ASN A 54 -8.18 9.06 2.35
N SER A 55 -7.87 7.85 1.85
CA SER A 55 -8.26 6.60 2.52
C SER A 55 -7.27 6.16 3.62
N VAL A 56 -6.15 6.86 3.76
CA VAL A 56 -5.11 6.58 4.76
C VAL A 56 -5.40 7.32 6.06
N GLU A 57 -5.41 6.61 7.18
CA GLU A 57 -5.61 7.21 8.50
C GLU A 57 -4.46 8.17 8.87
N TYR A 58 -4.80 9.23 9.61
CA TYR A 58 -3.86 10.31 9.93
C TYR A 58 -2.63 9.85 10.70
N ASP A 59 -2.79 8.89 11.61
CA ASP A 59 -1.73 8.35 12.48
C ASP A 59 -0.70 7.49 11.74
N ILE A 60 -1.02 7.01 10.53
CA ILE A 60 -0.11 6.21 9.70
C ILE A 60 0.37 6.94 8.45
N ARG A 61 -0.17 8.13 8.15
CA ARG A 61 0.09 8.88 6.92
C ARG A 61 1.58 9.17 6.68
N GLU A 62 2.30 9.61 7.72
CA GLU A 62 3.75 9.88 7.62
C GLU A 62 4.56 8.64 7.23
N LYS A 63 4.17 7.46 7.75
CA LYS A 63 4.84 6.19 7.42
C LYS A 63 4.56 5.77 5.98
N ILE A 64 3.34 6.01 5.51
CA ILE A 64 2.97 5.76 4.11
C ILE A 64 3.73 6.72 3.18
N ASP A 65 3.83 8.00 3.52
CA ASP A 65 4.63 8.96 2.74
C ASP A 65 6.10 8.55 2.66
N ALA A 66 6.69 8.08 3.78
CA ALA A 66 8.05 7.55 3.79
C ALA A 66 8.23 6.34 2.86
N LEU A 67 7.31 5.37 2.91
CA LEU A 67 7.35 4.20 2.04
C LEU A 67 7.18 4.58 0.55
N ILE A 68 6.31 5.55 0.23
CA ILE A 68 6.16 6.06 -1.14
C ILE A 68 7.49 6.65 -1.64
N MET A 69 8.16 7.46 -0.82
CA MET A 69 9.46 8.02 -1.19
C MET A 69 10.51 6.93 -1.45
N ASP A 70 10.55 5.90 -0.61
CA ASP A 70 11.46 4.76 -0.80
C ASP A 70 11.16 3.98 -2.09
N LEU A 71 9.88 3.86 -2.48
CA LEU A 71 9.45 3.16 -3.70
C LEU A 71 9.71 3.96 -4.99
N GLN A 72 9.88 5.27 -4.91
CA GLN A 72 10.14 6.16 -6.05
C GLN A 72 11.62 6.34 -6.40
N ASN A 73 12.53 5.87 -5.54
CA ASN A 73 13.99 5.96 -5.69
C ASN A 73 14.59 4.68 -6.28
#